data_AF-A0A934RBA8-F1
#
_entry.id   AF-A0A934RBA8-F1
#
_cell.length_a   1.000
_cell.length_b   1.000
_cell.length_c   1.000
_cell.angle_alpha   90.00
_cell.angle_beta   90.00
_cell.angle_gamma   90.00
#
_symmetry.space_group_name_H-M   'P 1'
#
loop_
_entity.id
_entity.type
_entity.pdbx_description
1 polymer ?
#
loop_
_entity_poly.entity_id
_entity_poly.type
_entity_poly.pdbx_seq_one_letter_code
_entity_poly.pdbx_strand_id
1 'polypeptide(L)'
;MWKLLLIFSVLPILAAMASRWWFGLRVLADEGRRQCRCIAGKGPSPGDADTEKSAAEFGRELRLLALEEWRERDLKAANSRENSRRFGMAVPPMSGIIAIFAVIVGRVIPMGGFTIFASATAISCAFGLLSLAPELRAIAVTARRFRTDKNFPRRDDEDAVVNCAIAHAWKETLPPVLSLIQK
;
A
#
# COMPACT_ATOMS: atom_id res chain seq x y z
N MET A 1 -0.13 33.22 3.21
CA MET A 1 0.35 31.95 3.79
C MET A 1 -0.36 30.70 3.22
N TRP A 2 -1.67 30.73 2.95
CA TRP A 2 -2.37 29.53 2.46
C TRP A 2 -1.84 28.96 1.13
N LYS A 3 -1.19 29.78 0.28
CA LYS A 3 -0.81 29.39 -1.10
C LYS A 3 0.42 28.49 -1.03
N LEU A 4 1.35 28.83 -0.13
CA LEU A 4 2.49 27.99 0.21
C LEU A 4 2.02 26.67 0.83
N LEU A 5 1.09 26.70 1.80
CA LEU A 5 0.51 25.48 2.38
C LEU A 5 -0.17 24.59 1.33
N LEU A 6 -0.88 25.19 0.37
CA LEU A 6 -1.50 24.48 -0.75
C LEU A 6 -0.45 23.84 -1.66
N ILE A 7 0.58 24.59 -2.06
CA ILE A 7 1.65 24.05 -2.92
C ILE A 7 2.41 22.93 -2.21
N PHE A 8 2.79 23.13 -0.94
CA PHE A 8 3.50 22.13 -0.14
C PHE A 8 2.65 20.90 0.21
N SER A 9 1.32 20.97 0.12
CA SER A 9 0.45 19.80 0.34
C SER A 9 0.07 19.09 -0.96
N VAL A 10 -0.16 19.83 -2.05
CA VAL A 10 -0.51 19.25 -3.36
C VAL A 10 0.66 18.49 -3.96
N LEU A 11 1.88 19.02 -3.85
CA LEU A 11 3.07 18.40 -4.42
C LEU A 11 3.35 16.99 -3.88
N PRO A 12 3.34 16.72 -2.55
CA PRO A 12 3.49 15.37 -2.03
C PRO A 12 2.28 14.47 -2.34
N ILE A 13 1.07 15.02 -2.46
CA ILE A 13 -0.11 14.24 -2.88
C ILE A 13 0.06 13.76 -4.33
N LEU A 14 0.46 14.66 -5.24
CA LEU A 14 0.71 14.31 -6.63
C LEU A 14 1.86 13.31 -6.75
N ALA A 15 2.96 13.50 -6.01
CA ALA A 15 4.06 12.55 -5.98
C ALA A 15 3.62 11.18 -5.46
N ALA A 16 2.80 11.14 -4.40
CA ALA A 16 2.24 9.91 -3.86
C ALA A 16 1.32 9.20 -4.88
N MET A 17 0.43 9.95 -5.54
CA MET A 17 -0.42 9.44 -6.61
C MET A 17 0.38 8.87 -7.79
N ALA A 18 1.44 9.58 -8.22
CA ALA A 18 2.33 9.13 -9.27
C ALA A 18 3.09 7.86 -8.87
N SER A 19 3.62 7.79 -7.64
CA SER A 19 4.30 6.59 -7.14
C SER A 19 3.36 5.38 -7.06
N ARG A 20 2.10 5.58 -6.65
CA ARG A 20 1.07 4.53 -6.62
C ARG A 20 0.80 3.96 -7.99
N TRP A 21 0.67 4.85 -8.97
CA TRP A 21 0.38 4.47 -10.33
C TRP A 21 1.57 3.70 -10.94
N TRP A 22 2.78 4.25 -10.77
CA TRP A 22 4.01 3.67 -11.34
C TRP A 22 4.41 2.33 -10.71
N PHE A 23 4.39 2.22 -9.38
CA PHE A 23 4.87 1.03 -8.66
C PHE A 23 3.78 0.05 -8.26
N GLY A 24 2.51 0.47 -8.24
CA GLY A 24 1.38 -0.36 -7.85
C GLY A 24 0.51 -0.76 -9.03
N LEU A 25 -0.24 0.22 -9.57
CA LEU A 25 -1.30 -0.07 -10.55
C LEU A 25 -0.75 -0.57 -11.89
N ARG A 26 0.34 0.02 -12.38
CA ARG A 26 0.97 -0.39 -13.64
C ARG A 26 1.49 -1.81 -13.58
N VAL A 27 2.23 -2.16 -12.53
CA VAL A 27 2.79 -3.51 -12.34
C VAL A 27 1.68 -4.56 -12.23
N LEU A 28 0.60 -4.27 -11.51
CA LEU A 28 -0.56 -5.17 -11.43
C LEU A 28 -1.30 -5.32 -12.77
N ALA A 29 -1.30 -4.28 -13.62
CA ALA A 29 -1.91 -4.35 -14.94
C ALA A 29 -1.06 -5.16 -15.92
N ASP A 30 0.26 -5.00 -15.88
CA ASP A 30 1.22 -5.64 -16.79
C ASP A 30 1.48 -7.10 -16.40
N GLU A 31 1.81 -7.36 -15.12
CA GLU A 31 2.24 -8.68 -14.65
C GLU A 31 1.12 -9.46 -13.96
N GLY A 32 0.12 -8.77 -13.38
CA GLY A 32 -0.89 -9.40 -12.53
C GLY A 32 -1.80 -10.39 -13.24
N ARG A 33 -1.94 -10.33 -14.57
CA ARG A 33 -2.74 -11.26 -15.39
C ARG A 33 -2.01 -12.54 -15.76
N ARG A 34 -0.69 -12.62 -15.51
CA ARG A 34 0.10 -13.81 -15.84
C ARG A 34 -0.37 -14.98 -14.97
N GLN A 35 -0.66 -16.11 -15.61
CA GLN A 35 -0.96 -17.34 -14.89
C GLN A 35 0.34 -17.93 -14.38
N CYS A 36 0.42 -18.15 -13.07
CA CYS A 36 1.57 -18.75 -12.42
C CYS A 36 1.15 -20.10 -11.83
N ARG A 37 2.08 -21.06 -11.84
CA ARG A 37 1.86 -22.38 -11.22
C ARG A 37 2.82 -22.55 -10.06
N CYS A 38 2.29 -22.82 -8.88
CA CYS A 38 3.08 -23.20 -7.71
C CYS A 38 3.28 -24.71 -7.66
N ILE A 39 4.37 -25.15 -7.05
CA ILE A 39 4.57 -26.56 -6.70
C ILE A 39 3.62 -26.91 -5.54
N ALA A 40 2.95 -28.06 -5.65
CA ALA A 40 2.02 -28.59 -4.66
C ALA A 40 2.59 -28.55 -3.24
N GLY A 41 1.83 -28.00 -2.29
CA GLY A 41 2.19 -27.92 -0.86
C GLY A 41 3.28 -26.89 -0.52
N LYS A 42 3.77 -26.13 -1.49
CA LYS A 42 4.81 -25.10 -1.32
C LYS A 42 4.34 -23.68 -1.65
N GLY A 43 3.05 -23.51 -1.92
CA GLY A 43 2.45 -22.20 -2.18
C GLY A 43 2.34 -21.33 -0.92
N PRO A 44 2.09 -20.02 -1.08
CA PRO A 44 1.88 -19.10 0.05
C PRO A 44 0.57 -19.34 0.81
N SER A 45 -0.33 -20.17 0.29
CA SER A 45 -1.55 -20.65 0.95
C SER A 45 -1.57 -22.18 0.95
N PRO A 46 -1.98 -22.85 2.05
CA PRO A 46 -2.07 -24.30 2.16
C PRO A 46 -3.28 -24.88 1.37
N GLY A 47 -3.62 -24.27 0.23
CA GLY A 47 -4.67 -24.73 -0.67
C GLY A 47 -4.16 -25.74 -1.69
N ASP A 48 -5.10 -26.49 -2.26
CA ASP A 48 -4.88 -27.71 -3.03
C ASP A 48 -3.79 -27.62 -4.11
N ALA A 49 -3.05 -28.72 -4.21
CA ALA A 49 -2.04 -29.00 -5.21
C ALA A 49 -2.54 -28.65 -6.63
N ASP A 50 -1.70 -27.97 -7.42
CA ASP A 50 -1.97 -27.60 -8.82
C ASP A 50 -3.04 -26.51 -9.06
N THR A 51 -3.16 -25.53 -8.16
CA THR A 51 -3.97 -24.33 -8.46
C THR A 51 -3.19 -23.33 -9.32
N GLU A 52 -3.53 -23.24 -10.62
CA GLU A 52 -3.17 -22.11 -11.46
C GLU A 52 -3.92 -20.87 -10.98
N LYS A 53 -3.19 -19.88 -10.46
CA LYS A 53 -3.76 -18.58 -10.07
C LYS A 53 -3.02 -17.46 -10.76
N SER A 54 -3.66 -16.29 -10.78
CA SER A 54 -3.05 -15.07 -11.29
C SER A 54 -1.85 -14.66 -10.41
N ALA A 55 -0.81 -14.10 -11.03
CA ALA A 55 0.35 -13.57 -10.30
C ALA A 55 -0.07 -12.51 -9.25
N ALA A 56 -1.15 -11.77 -9.51
CA ALA A 56 -1.73 -10.84 -8.55
C ALA A 56 -2.27 -11.54 -7.30
N GLU A 57 -3.00 -12.66 -7.45
CA GLU A 57 -3.52 -13.43 -6.31
C GLU A 57 -2.38 -14.04 -5.49
N PHE A 58 -1.42 -14.69 -6.14
CA PHE A 58 -0.25 -15.22 -5.43
C PHE A 58 0.58 -14.12 -4.78
N GLY A 59 0.72 -12.95 -5.43
CA GLY A 59 1.41 -11.80 -4.85
C GLY A 59 0.69 -11.25 -3.62
N ARG A 60 -0.66 -11.24 -3.63
CA ARG A 60 -1.46 -10.87 -2.47
C ARG A 60 -1.30 -11.86 -1.33
N GLU A 61 -1.35 -13.16 -1.61
CA GLU A 61 -1.15 -14.22 -0.60
C GLU A 61 0.27 -14.15 0.00
N LEU A 62 1.30 -14.02 -0.83
CA LEU A 62 2.68 -13.89 -0.38
C LEU A 62 2.87 -12.68 0.53
N ARG A 63 2.24 -11.55 0.19
CA ARG A 63 2.27 -10.35 1.04
C ARG A 63 1.60 -10.58 2.40
N LEU A 64 0.45 -11.26 2.44
CA LEU A 64 -0.24 -11.57 3.69
C LEU A 64 0.60 -12.48 4.58
N LEU A 65 1.19 -13.52 4.00
CA LEU A 65 2.11 -14.42 4.70
C LEU A 65 3.34 -13.66 5.24
N ALA A 66 3.94 -12.77 4.43
CA ALA A 66 5.07 -11.97 4.85
C ALA A 66 4.73 -11.02 6.02
N LEU A 67 3.51 -10.48 6.04
CA LEU A 67 3.03 -9.65 7.14
C LEU A 67 2.79 -10.46 8.42
N GLU A 68 2.25 -11.66 8.30
CA GLU A 68 2.03 -12.57 9.42
C GLU A 68 3.37 -13.03 10.03
N GLU A 69 4.30 -13.51 9.19
CA GLU A 69 5.63 -13.94 9.62
C GLU A 69 6.46 -12.77 10.20
N TRP A 70 6.24 -11.55 9.72
CA TRP A 70 6.85 -10.36 10.32
C TRP A 70 6.20 -10.00 11.66
N ARG A 71 4.88 -10.15 11.80
CA ARG A 71 4.17 -9.94 13.06
C ARG A 71 4.63 -10.92 14.15
N GLU A 72 4.88 -12.18 13.79
CA GLU A 72 5.44 -13.18 14.71
C GLU A 72 6.86 -12.82 15.16
N ARG A 73 7.69 -12.33 14.24
CA ARG A 73 9.09 -11.95 14.54
C ARG A 73 9.22 -10.64 15.32
N ASP A 74 8.41 -9.65 15.00
CA ASP A 74 8.47 -8.31 15.62
C ASP A 74 7.08 -7.68 15.76
N LEU A 75 6.39 -8.07 16.83
CA LEU A 75 5.08 -7.56 17.20
C LEU A 75 5.04 -6.03 17.35
N LYS A 76 6.13 -5.43 17.85
CA LYS A 76 6.18 -3.98 18.11
C LYS A 76 6.22 -3.20 16.81
N ALA A 77 7.09 -3.60 15.87
CA ALA A 77 7.18 -2.98 14.57
C ALA A 77 5.89 -3.17 13.76
N ALA A 78 5.32 -4.38 13.76
CA ALA A 78 4.06 -4.67 13.08
C ALA A 78 2.89 -3.83 13.64
N ASN A 79 2.76 -3.73 14.96
CA ASN A 79 1.67 -2.96 15.59
C ASN A 79 1.84 -1.45 15.38
N SER A 80 3.08 -0.93 15.38
CA SER A 80 3.35 0.48 15.07
C SER A 80 2.90 0.87 13.65
N ARG A 81 3.07 -0.04 12.69
CA ARG A 81 2.61 0.13 11.32
C ARG A 81 1.10 0.07 11.22
N GLU A 82 0.47 -0.90 11.88
CA GLU A 82 -0.99 -1.03 11.86
C GLU A 82 -1.65 0.22 12.45
N ASN A 83 -1.12 0.76 13.54
CA ASN A 83 -1.56 2.04 14.10
C ASN A 83 -1.33 3.22 13.15
N SER A 84 -0.16 3.29 12.49
CA SER A 84 0.13 4.31 11.49
C SER A 84 -0.84 4.24 10.30
N ARG A 85 -1.21 3.02 9.88
CA ARG A 85 -2.18 2.79 8.80
C ARG A 85 -3.59 3.18 9.23
N ARG A 86 -4.02 2.80 10.43
CA ARG A 86 -5.32 3.21 11.01
C ARG A 86 -5.40 4.73 11.13
N PHE A 87 -4.34 5.38 11.58
CA PHE A 87 -4.23 6.84 11.63
C PHE A 87 -4.33 7.45 10.23
N GLY A 88 -3.57 6.92 9.26
CA GLY A 88 -3.62 7.38 7.87
C GLY A 88 -5.00 7.21 7.21
N MET A 89 -5.78 6.20 7.61
CA MET A 89 -7.16 6.01 7.15
C MET A 89 -8.17 6.92 7.86
N ALA A 90 -7.98 7.21 9.15
CA ALA A 90 -8.92 7.98 9.96
C ALA A 90 -8.72 9.51 9.86
N VAL A 91 -7.48 9.97 9.66
CA VAL A 91 -7.14 11.40 9.67
C VAL A 91 -7.73 12.19 8.50
N PRO A 92 -7.67 11.73 7.24
CA PRO A 92 -8.27 12.45 6.12
C PRO A 92 -9.78 12.72 6.31
N PRO A 93 -10.65 11.74 6.61
CA PRO A 93 -12.07 12.02 6.80
C PRO A 93 -12.35 12.90 8.02
N MET A 94 -11.65 12.71 9.15
CA MET A 94 -11.80 13.56 10.33
C MET A 94 -11.39 15.02 10.04
N SER A 95 -10.31 15.21 9.27
CA SER A 95 -9.90 16.55 8.84
C SER A 95 -10.93 17.20 7.92
N GLY A 96 -11.63 16.42 7.10
CA GLY A 96 -12.72 16.90 6.24
C GLY A 96 -13.90 17.42 7.06
N ILE A 97 -14.31 16.69 8.10
CA ILE A 97 -15.38 17.12 9.02
C ILE A 97 -14.97 18.43 9.72
N ILE A 98 -13.75 18.50 10.26
CA ILE A 98 -13.24 19.70 10.93
C ILE A 98 -13.19 20.90 9.97
N ALA A 99 -12.76 20.68 8.71
CA ALA A 99 -12.72 21.71 7.69
C ALA A 99 -14.12 22.25 7.36
N ILE A 100 -15.12 21.38 7.23
CA ILE A 100 -16.52 21.78 6.99
C ILE A 100 -17.04 22.64 8.15
N PHE A 101 -16.85 22.19 9.40
CA PHE A 101 -17.25 22.95 10.58
C PHE A 101 -16.54 24.31 10.68
N ALA A 102 -15.24 24.36 10.37
CA ALA A 102 -14.46 25.60 10.40
C ALA A 102 -14.97 26.64 9.38
N VAL A 103 -15.47 26.18 8.23
CA VAL A 103 -16.12 27.04 7.21
C VAL A 103 -17.50 27.49 7.67
N ILE A 104 -18.33 26.59 8.22
CA ILE A 104 -19.68 26.92 8.71
C ILE A 104 -19.64 27.95 9.85
N VAL A 105 -18.67 27.82 10.76
CA VAL A 105 -18.49 28.75 11.90
C VAL A 105 -17.92 30.11 11.44
N GLY A 106 -17.63 30.28 10.14
CA GLY A 106 -17.10 31.53 9.59
C GLY A 106 -15.67 31.86 10.03
N ARG A 107 -15.00 30.92 10.71
CA ARG A 107 -13.61 31.11 11.16
C ARG A 107 -12.59 30.97 10.04
N VAL A 108 -12.96 30.32 8.93
CA VAL A 108 -12.04 30.03 7.82
C VAL A 108 -12.75 30.25 6.48
N ILE A 109 -12.07 30.92 5.56
CA ILE A 109 -12.50 31.04 4.15
C ILE A 109 -12.59 29.62 3.54
N PRO A 110 -13.55 29.30 2.67
CA PRO A 110 -13.74 27.95 2.10
C PRO A 110 -12.45 27.30 1.59
N MET A 111 -11.62 28.10 0.92
CA MET A 111 -10.37 27.67 0.31
C MET A 111 -9.24 27.46 1.35
N GLY A 112 -9.40 27.96 2.58
CA GLY A 112 -8.60 27.58 3.75
C GLY A 112 -9.01 26.22 4.34
N GLY A 113 -10.30 25.91 4.37
CA GLY A 113 -10.80 24.58 4.74
C GLY A 113 -10.22 23.48 3.84
N PHE A 114 -10.14 23.75 2.53
CA PHE A 114 -9.49 22.84 1.58
C PHE A 114 -8.01 22.60 1.90
N THR A 115 -7.27 23.63 2.34
CA THR A 115 -5.85 23.48 2.69
C THR A 115 -5.64 22.58 3.92
N ILE A 116 -6.55 22.63 4.90
CA ILE A 116 -6.51 21.76 6.08
C ILE A 116 -6.69 20.31 5.66
N PHE A 117 -7.70 20.03 4.84
CA PHE A 117 -7.94 18.69 4.30
C PHE A 117 -6.77 18.17 3.45
N ALA A 118 -6.22 19.02 2.56
CA ALA A 118 -5.08 18.68 1.73
C ALA A 118 -3.83 18.39 2.57
N SER A 119 -3.54 19.22 3.58
CA SER A 119 -2.38 19.01 4.47
C SER A 119 -2.49 17.72 5.29
N ALA A 120 -3.67 17.40 5.83
CA ALA A 120 -3.92 16.16 6.54
C ALA A 120 -3.76 14.93 5.63
N THR A 121 -4.22 15.04 4.37
CA THR A 121 -4.03 13.99 3.35
C THR A 121 -2.56 13.81 2.99
N ALA A 122 -1.80 14.91 2.84
CA ALA A 122 -0.37 14.88 2.58
C ALA A 122 0.42 14.22 3.72
N ILE A 123 0.09 14.54 4.97
CA ILE A 123 0.69 13.92 6.17
C ILE A 123 0.38 12.42 6.21
N SER A 124 -0.88 12.04 5.96
CA SER A 124 -1.29 10.64 5.87
C SER A 124 -0.49 9.88 4.79
N CYS A 125 -0.29 10.49 3.62
CA CYS A 125 0.54 9.90 2.57
C CYS A 125 2.00 9.74 3.00
N ALA A 126 2.57 10.73 3.68
CA ALA A 126 3.95 10.66 4.18
C ALA A 126 4.12 9.51 5.18
N PHE A 127 3.19 9.32 6.13
CA PHE A 127 3.20 8.18 7.05
C PHE A 127 3.02 6.84 6.32
N GLY A 128 2.15 6.78 5.31
CA GLY A 128 1.98 5.61 4.45
C GLY A 128 3.28 5.21 3.74
N LEU A 129 4.01 6.18 3.19
CA LEU A 129 5.28 5.95 2.50
C LEU A 129 6.41 5.56 3.46
N LEU A 130 6.53 6.23 4.60
CA LEU A 130 7.57 5.91 5.60
C LEU A 130 7.37 4.52 6.20
N SER A 131 6.11 4.08 6.35
CA SER A 131 5.79 2.73 6.83
C SER A 131 5.90 1.65 5.76
N LEU A 132 6.09 2.00 4.48
CA LEU A 132 6.22 1.03 3.39
C LEU A 132 7.57 0.31 3.41
N ALA A 133 8.66 1.00 3.72
CA ALA A 133 10.01 0.44 3.75
C ALA A 133 10.13 -0.88 4.58
N PRO A 134 9.59 -0.98 5.81
CA PRO A 134 9.61 -2.24 6.54
C PRO A 134 8.70 -3.32 5.92
N GLU A 135 7.62 -2.97 5.19
CA GLU A 135 6.82 -3.96 4.45
C GLU A 135 7.63 -4.61 3.34
N LEU A 136 8.31 -3.77 2.56
CA LEU A 136 9.09 -4.22 1.43
C LEU A 136 10.25 -5.11 1.90
N ARG A 137 10.83 -4.80 3.07
CA ARG A 137 11.82 -5.66 3.71
C ARG A 137 11.23 -7.00 4.13
N ALA A 138 10.04 -7.01 4.75
CA ALA A 138 9.37 -8.26 5.12
C ALA A 138 9.07 -9.12 3.89
N ILE A 139 8.49 -8.53 2.84
CA ILE A 139 8.22 -9.20 1.56
C ILE A 139 9.52 -9.73 0.95
N ALA A 140 10.61 -8.96 0.95
CA ALA A 140 11.88 -9.40 0.39
C ALA A 140 12.50 -10.58 1.17
N VAL A 141 12.34 -10.63 2.49
CA VAL A 141 12.82 -11.76 3.31
C VAL A 141 12.01 -13.01 3.00
N THR A 142 10.69 -12.92 2.97
CA THR A 142 9.82 -14.05 2.63
C THR A 142 10.05 -14.51 1.18
N ALA A 143 10.23 -13.58 0.24
CA ALA A 143 10.57 -13.90 -1.16
C ALA A 143 11.90 -14.66 -1.27
N ARG A 144 12.94 -14.28 -0.52
CA ARG A 144 14.22 -15.02 -0.49
C ARG A 144 14.06 -16.44 0.04
N ARG A 145 13.17 -16.64 1.01
CA ARG A 145 12.84 -17.98 1.53
C ARG A 145 12.17 -18.84 0.45
N PHE A 146 11.16 -18.29 -0.25
CA PHE A 146 10.48 -18.97 -1.37
C PHE A 146 11.43 -19.36 -2.50
N ARG A 147 12.42 -18.50 -2.79
CA ARG A 147 13.50 -18.79 -3.75
C ARG A 147 14.37 -19.96 -3.32
N THR A 148 14.69 -20.03 -2.03
CA THR A 148 15.52 -21.09 -1.46
C THR A 148 14.76 -22.43 -1.45
N ASP A 149 13.48 -22.40 -1.14
CA ASP A 149 12.61 -23.59 -1.06
C ASP A 149 12.17 -24.12 -2.44
N LYS A 150 12.50 -23.37 -3.52
CA LYS A 150 12.15 -23.64 -4.91
C LYS A 150 10.64 -23.89 -5.06
N ASN A 151 9.85 -22.92 -4.63
CA ASN A 151 8.38 -23.04 -4.60
C ASN A 151 7.74 -22.90 -5.99
N PHE A 152 8.45 -22.31 -6.94
CA PHE A 152 8.02 -22.13 -8.32
C PHE A 152 8.89 -22.95 -9.28
N PRO A 153 8.29 -23.57 -10.33
CA PRO A 153 9.03 -24.30 -11.35
C PRO A 153 9.79 -23.37 -12.30
N ARG A 154 9.30 -22.13 -12.48
CA ARG A 154 9.91 -21.09 -13.34
C ARG A 154 10.27 -19.88 -12.50
N ARG A 155 11.46 -19.36 -12.73
CA ARG A 155 11.97 -18.15 -12.05
C ARG A 155 11.18 -16.89 -12.44
N ASP A 156 10.77 -16.78 -13.70
CA ASP A 156 10.01 -15.62 -14.17
C ASP A 156 8.64 -15.50 -13.48
N ASP A 157 8.03 -16.63 -13.12
CA ASP A 157 6.75 -16.64 -12.43
C ASP A 157 6.93 -16.24 -10.95
N GLU A 158 8.05 -16.64 -10.33
CA GLU A 158 8.45 -16.19 -8.99
C GLU A 158 8.68 -14.68 -8.97
N ASP A 159 9.45 -14.14 -9.92
CA ASP A 159 9.75 -12.71 -10.00
C ASP A 159 8.46 -11.89 -10.24
N ALA A 160 7.55 -12.37 -11.09
CA ALA A 160 6.23 -11.74 -11.30
C ALA A 160 5.36 -11.73 -10.03
N VAL A 161 5.36 -12.82 -9.26
CA VAL A 161 4.61 -12.90 -7.99
C VAL A 161 5.19 -11.94 -6.94
N VAL A 162 6.52 -11.86 -6.83
CA VAL A 162 7.20 -10.94 -5.90
C VAL A 162 6.93 -9.48 -6.28
N ASN A 163 7.00 -9.15 -7.57
CA ASN A 163 6.65 -7.83 -8.08
C ASN A 163 5.18 -7.49 -7.81
N CYS A 164 4.26 -8.44 -8.01
CA CYS A 164 2.84 -8.26 -7.66
C CYS A 164 2.64 -8.06 -6.15
N ALA A 165 3.39 -8.75 -5.29
CA ALA A 165 3.34 -8.57 -3.84
C ALA A 165 3.77 -7.16 -3.42
N ILE A 166 4.88 -6.67 -4.00
CA ILE A 166 5.36 -5.30 -3.82
C ILE A 166 4.32 -4.30 -4.32
N ALA A 167 3.75 -4.54 -5.50
CA ALA A 167 2.74 -3.68 -6.09
C ALA A 167 1.46 -3.61 -5.25
N HIS A 168 1.06 -4.73 -4.62
CA HIS A 168 -0.02 -4.75 -3.65
C HIS A 168 0.29 -3.93 -2.39
N ALA A 169 1.54 -3.95 -1.90
CA ALA A 169 1.97 -3.08 -0.81
C ALA A 169 1.81 -1.59 -1.19
N TRP A 170 2.28 -1.19 -2.36
CA TRP A 170 2.09 0.17 -2.90
C TRP A 170 0.61 0.55 -3.10
N LYS A 171 -0.24 -0.41 -3.46
CA LYS A 171 -1.69 -0.20 -3.60
C LYS A 171 -2.39 0.00 -2.24
N GLU A 172 -1.81 -0.44 -1.13
CA GLU A 172 -2.46 -0.34 0.18
C GLU A 172 -1.86 0.71 1.11
N THR A 173 -0.71 1.29 0.77
CA THR A 173 -0.06 2.34 1.58
C THR A 173 -0.78 3.68 1.56
N LEU A 174 -1.55 3.97 0.52
CA LEU A 174 -2.14 5.29 0.33
C LEU A 174 -3.60 5.34 0.82
N PRO A 175 -4.02 6.49 1.37
CA PRO A 175 -5.35 6.64 1.93
C PRO A 175 -6.44 6.39 0.88
N PRO A 176 -7.58 5.79 1.28
CA PRO A 176 -8.65 5.41 0.35
C PRO A 176 -9.24 6.60 -0.41
N VAL A 177 -9.10 7.81 0.14
CA VAL A 177 -9.48 9.07 -0.53
C VAL A 177 -8.77 9.22 -1.89
N LEU A 178 -7.49 8.85 -1.99
CA LEU A 178 -6.76 8.91 -3.27
C LEU A 178 -7.21 7.81 -4.23
N SER A 179 -7.65 6.66 -3.71
CA SER A 179 -8.18 5.58 -4.55
C SER A 179 -9.52 5.93 -5.19
N LEU A 180 -10.30 6.84 -4.60
CA LEU A 180 -11.53 7.36 -5.20
C LEU A 180 -11.26 8.32 -6.37
N ILE A 181 -10.09 8.98 -6.37
CA ILE A 181 -9.68 9.93 -7.41
C ILE A 181 -9.04 9.20 -8.60
N GLN A 182 -8.41 8.04 -8.38
CA GLN A 182 -7.71 7.25 -9.41
C GLN A 182 -8.49 6.02 -9.89
N LYS A 183 -9.83 6.06 -9.83
CA LYS A 183 -10.68 5.00 -10.36
C LYS A 183 -10.63 4.91 -11.87
#